data_AF-A0A935UKH7-F1
#
_entry.id   AF-A0A935UKH7-F1
#
_cell.length_a   1.000
_cell.length_b   1.000
_cell.length_c   1.000
_cell.angle_alpha   90.00
_cell.angle_beta   90.00
_cell.angle_gamma   90.00
#
_symmetry.space_group_name_H-M   'P 1'
#
loop_
_entity.id
_entity.type
_entity.pdbx_description
1 polymer ?
#
loop_
_entity_poly.entity_id
_entity_poly.type
_entity_poly.pdbx_seq_one_letter_code
_entity_poly.pdbx_strand_id
1 'polypeptide(L)'
;MIRKILSRLNKQDKFRYRGNEIFRIEALSDAVFAFSVSLLAASLEVPQTFHELKMITKGSIPFFFTVTLVFLFWYRQYIFFRRYGLNDFITIVLNLAYLAVIIFYVFPLKFLFSLFISVVSGLDLFAKANEEGLVILTNEEFPDLIILFSIGYFLIWLIIYLLHLHVIQLSKLFAFTRFEKLVTQKEVRGALGNLLVGLIALLFACFRLVTVAGICYLFIPLILIINHYIFKRESKKIADI
;
A
#
# COMPACT_ATOMS: atom_id res chain seq x y z
N MET A 1 7.63 8.55 31.26
CA MET A 1 8.36 9.42 30.32
C MET A 1 7.89 9.25 28.87
N ILE A 2 7.70 8.03 28.38
CA ILE A 2 7.16 7.71 27.03
C ILE A 2 5.77 8.32 26.76
N ARG A 3 4.85 8.29 27.74
CA ARG A 3 3.52 8.93 27.63
C ARG A 3 3.59 10.44 27.38
N LYS A 4 4.57 11.14 27.96
CA LYS A 4 4.83 12.58 27.73
C LYS A 4 5.44 12.82 26.33
N ILE A 5 6.30 11.93 25.85
CA ILE A 5 6.87 11.97 24.50
C ILE A 5 5.78 11.73 23.43
N LEU A 6 4.94 10.70 23.62
CA LEU A 6 3.77 10.44 22.78
C LEU A 6 2.79 11.62 22.80
N SER A 7 2.52 12.22 23.97
CA SER A 7 1.66 13.41 24.06
C SER A 7 2.26 14.67 23.41
N ARG A 8 3.59 14.76 23.31
CA ARG A 8 4.29 15.87 22.62
C ARG A 8 4.32 15.67 21.11
N LEU A 9 4.43 14.44 20.63
CA LEU A 9 4.24 14.09 19.21
C LEU A 9 2.78 14.37 18.78
N ASN A 10 1.82 14.08 19.66
CA ASN A 10 0.39 14.34 19.40
C ASN A 10 -0.02 15.82 19.54
N LYS A 11 0.77 16.65 20.25
CA LYS A 11 0.50 18.10 20.42
C LYS A 11 0.89 18.96 19.22
N GLN A 12 1.70 18.43 18.29
CA GLN A 12 2.08 19.15 17.06
C GLN A 12 1.14 18.90 15.89
N ASP A 13 0.30 17.86 15.97
CA ASP A 13 -0.71 17.60 14.95
C ASP A 13 -1.96 18.43 15.30
N LYS A 14 -2.19 19.54 14.58
CA LYS A 14 -3.41 20.36 14.72
C LYS A 14 -4.68 19.60 14.26
N PHE A 15 -4.54 18.30 13.95
CA PHE A 15 -5.60 17.42 13.49
C PHE A 15 -6.32 16.76 14.68
N ARG A 16 -7.65 16.85 14.74
CA ARG A 16 -8.44 16.17 15.78
C ARG A 16 -8.77 14.75 15.34
N TYR A 17 -8.26 13.77 16.07
CA TYR A 17 -8.59 12.35 15.88
C TYR A 17 -10.04 12.09 16.32
N ARG A 18 -10.86 11.55 15.41
CA ARG A 18 -12.30 11.32 15.63
C ARG A 18 -12.64 9.85 15.92
N GLY A 19 -11.87 8.91 15.40
CA GLY A 19 -12.08 7.49 15.69
C GLY A 19 -11.57 7.19 17.08
N ASN A 20 -12.39 7.32 18.12
CA ASN A 20 -11.99 6.99 19.49
C ASN A 20 -12.32 5.54 19.83
N GLU A 21 -13.46 5.05 19.36
CA GLU A 21 -13.91 3.67 19.48
C GLU A 21 -13.45 2.86 18.28
N ILE A 22 -13.26 1.55 18.48
CA ILE A 22 -12.91 0.61 17.41
C ILE A 22 -14.21 0.05 16.83
N PHE A 23 -14.46 0.31 15.56
CA PHE A 23 -15.61 -0.26 14.87
C PHE A 23 -15.37 -1.72 14.47
N ARG A 24 -16.45 -2.50 14.30
CA ARG A 24 -16.36 -3.90 13.85
C ARG A 24 -15.65 -4.05 12.51
N ILE A 25 -15.75 -3.05 11.62
CA ILE A 25 -15.07 -3.04 10.33
C ILE A 25 -13.54 -2.89 10.49
N GLU A 26 -13.07 -2.18 11.51
CA GLU A 26 -11.65 -2.08 11.85
C GLU A 26 -11.14 -3.42 12.38
N ALA A 27 -11.87 -4.04 13.30
CA ALA A 27 -11.52 -5.37 13.82
C ALA A 27 -11.49 -6.44 12.71
N LEU A 28 -12.45 -6.41 11.77
CA LEU A 28 -12.44 -7.27 10.60
C LEU A 28 -11.21 -7.00 9.71
N SER A 29 -10.86 -5.73 9.53
CA SER A 29 -9.67 -5.34 8.75
C SER A 29 -8.40 -5.89 9.38
N ASP A 30 -8.22 -5.69 10.70
CA ASP A 30 -7.07 -6.21 11.45
C ASP A 30 -6.96 -7.73 11.33
N ALA A 31 -8.09 -8.44 11.43
CA ALA A 31 -8.15 -9.89 11.25
C ALA A 31 -7.73 -10.32 9.84
N VAL A 32 -8.20 -9.62 8.80
CA VAL A 32 -7.83 -9.89 7.40
C VAL A 32 -6.33 -9.68 7.16
N PHE A 33 -5.77 -8.58 7.67
CA PHE A 33 -4.34 -8.29 7.54
C PHE A 33 -3.47 -9.33 8.26
N ALA A 34 -3.82 -9.66 9.51
CA ALA A 34 -3.14 -10.69 10.27
C ALA A 34 -3.22 -12.05 9.57
N PHE A 35 -4.40 -12.46 9.12
CA PHE A 35 -4.60 -13.72 8.43
C PHE A 35 -3.83 -13.80 7.10
N SER A 36 -3.77 -12.70 6.35
CA SER A 36 -2.99 -12.64 5.09
C SER A 36 -1.50 -12.86 5.35
N VAL A 37 -0.95 -12.24 6.39
CA VAL A 37 0.46 -12.42 6.79
C VAL A 37 0.69 -13.84 7.32
N SER A 38 -0.22 -14.38 8.14
CA SER A 38 -0.14 -15.75 8.65
C SER A 38 -0.21 -16.78 7.52
N LEU A 39 -1.09 -16.61 6.54
CA LEU A 39 -1.15 -17.49 5.36
C LEU A 39 0.12 -17.40 4.54
N LEU A 40 0.66 -16.20 4.33
CA LEU A 40 1.91 -16.02 3.61
C LEU A 40 3.10 -16.71 4.31
N ALA A 41 3.10 -16.70 5.65
CA ALA A 41 4.10 -17.38 6.46
C ALA A 41 3.89 -18.90 6.46
N ALA A 42 2.64 -19.36 6.58
CA ALA A 42 2.29 -20.78 6.51
C ALA A 42 2.52 -21.38 5.12
N SER A 43 2.56 -20.56 4.07
CA SER A 43 2.96 -20.98 2.74
C SER A 43 4.47 -21.22 2.60
N LEU A 44 5.26 -20.95 3.64
CA LEU A 44 6.65 -21.39 3.71
C LEU A 44 6.62 -22.83 4.20
N GLU A 45 6.98 -23.76 3.31
CA GLU A 45 7.05 -25.18 3.66
C GLU A 45 8.00 -25.41 4.83
N VAL A 46 7.69 -26.39 5.68
CA VAL A 46 8.60 -26.80 6.75
C VAL A 46 9.77 -27.56 6.12
N PRO A 47 11.02 -27.09 6.24
CA PRO A 47 12.16 -27.75 5.62
C PRO A 47 12.37 -29.14 6.25
N GLN A 48 12.51 -30.15 5.42
CA GLN A 48 12.82 -31.52 5.82
C GLN A 48 14.32 -31.79 5.84
N THR A 49 15.11 -30.96 5.15
CA THR A 49 16.57 -31.07 5.08
C THR A 49 17.28 -29.75 5.40
N PHE A 50 18.55 -29.84 5.81
CA PHE A 50 19.37 -28.63 6.02
C PHE A 50 19.62 -27.85 4.72
N HIS A 51 19.61 -28.56 3.57
CA HIS A 51 19.69 -27.93 2.26
C HIS A 51 18.45 -27.06 1.99
N GLU A 52 17.26 -27.63 2.20
CA GLU A 52 15.99 -26.88 2.11
C GLU A 52 15.96 -25.71 3.09
N LEU A 53 16.41 -25.88 4.34
CA LEU A 53 16.47 -24.79 5.31
C LEU A 53 17.30 -23.61 4.80
N LYS A 54 18.47 -23.87 4.21
CA LYS A 54 19.31 -22.81 3.60
C LYS A 54 18.58 -22.10 2.46
N MET A 55 17.85 -22.84 1.63
CA MET A 55 17.08 -22.27 0.51
C MET A 55 15.92 -21.40 1.01
N ILE A 56 15.14 -21.89 1.98
CA ILE A 56 14.05 -21.13 2.60
C ILE A 56 14.56 -19.87 3.32
N THR A 57 15.71 -19.97 4.00
CA THR A 57 16.32 -18.82 4.68
C THR A 57 16.67 -17.70 3.68
N LYS A 58 17.17 -18.04 2.48
CA LYS A 58 17.38 -17.06 1.40
C LYS A 58 16.05 -16.52 0.85
N GLY A 59 15.05 -17.39 0.69
CA GLY A 59 13.68 -17.06 0.28
C GLY A 59 12.87 -16.25 1.30
N SER A 60 13.39 -16.03 2.51
CA SER A 60 12.73 -15.21 3.54
C SER A 60 12.75 -13.71 3.21
N ILE A 61 13.70 -13.25 2.38
CA ILE A 61 13.83 -11.83 2.05
C ILE A 61 12.60 -11.31 1.27
N PRO A 62 12.16 -11.92 0.16
CA PRO A 62 10.91 -11.55 -0.52
C PRO A 62 9.69 -11.57 0.41
N PHE A 63 9.63 -12.53 1.34
CA PHE A 63 8.58 -12.62 2.34
C PHE A 63 8.55 -11.36 3.22
N PHE A 64 9.69 -10.93 3.79
CA PHE A 64 9.74 -9.74 4.62
C PHE A 64 9.40 -8.45 3.86
N PHE A 65 9.81 -8.32 2.59
CA PHE A 65 9.40 -7.19 1.75
C PHE A 65 7.88 -7.16 1.52
N THR A 66 7.28 -8.33 1.26
CA THR A 66 5.83 -8.48 1.09
C THR A 66 5.09 -8.10 2.37
N VAL A 67 5.48 -8.66 3.52
CA VAL A 67 4.87 -8.36 4.83
C VAL A 67 5.01 -6.88 5.18
N THR A 68 6.17 -6.29 4.94
CA THR A 68 6.40 -4.85 5.18
C THR A 68 5.42 -4.02 4.37
N LEU A 69 5.23 -4.33 3.09
CA LEU A 69 4.31 -3.59 2.22
C LEU A 69 2.85 -3.76 2.65
N VAL A 70 2.44 -4.98 3.03
CA VAL A 70 1.12 -5.26 3.60
C VAL A 70 0.89 -4.45 4.87
N PHE A 71 1.86 -4.39 5.79
CA PHE A 71 1.74 -3.58 7.00
C PHE A 71 1.77 -2.07 6.74
N LEU A 72 2.45 -1.60 5.70
CA LEU A 72 2.36 -0.19 5.29
C LEU A 72 0.94 0.17 4.85
N PHE A 73 0.26 -0.73 4.14
CA PHE A 73 -1.14 -0.56 3.76
C PHE A 73 -2.09 -0.61 4.97
N TRP A 74 -1.91 -1.60 5.85
CA TRP A 74 -2.61 -1.66 7.13
C TRP A 74 -2.45 -0.35 7.94
N TYR A 75 -1.22 0.15 8.05
CA TYR A 75 -0.94 1.37 8.80
C TYR A 75 -1.63 2.61 8.21
N ARG A 76 -1.73 2.70 6.87
CA ARG A 76 -2.48 3.76 6.19
C ARG A 76 -3.97 3.68 6.50
N GLN A 77 -4.54 2.48 6.47
CA GLN A 77 -5.94 2.24 6.83
C GLN A 77 -6.21 2.58 8.31
N TYR A 78 -5.32 2.16 9.22
CA TYR A 78 -5.36 2.53 10.62
C TYR A 78 -5.38 4.06 10.81
N ILE A 79 -4.46 4.79 10.16
CA ILE A 79 -4.45 6.26 10.24
C ILE A 79 -5.77 6.84 9.73
N PHE A 80 -6.33 6.31 8.64
CA PHE A 80 -7.59 6.78 8.08
C PHE A 80 -8.73 6.67 9.10
N PHE A 81 -8.94 5.49 9.69
CA PHE A 81 -10.00 5.30 10.68
C PHE A 81 -9.80 6.13 11.95
N ARG A 82 -8.57 6.23 12.47
CA ARG A 82 -8.27 7.08 13.64
C ARG A 82 -8.51 8.56 13.37
N ARG A 83 -8.16 9.06 12.17
CA ARG A 83 -8.38 10.46 11.80
C ARG A 83 -9.86 10.79 11.65
N TYR A 84 -10.59 9.98 10.89
CA TYR A 84 -11.93 10.37 10.44
C TYR A 84 -13.07 9.73 11.23
N GLY A 85 -12.87 8.57 11.84
CA GLY A 85 -13.90 7.88 12.65
C GLY A 85 -15.17 7.56 11.87
N LEU A 86 -15.05 7.27 10.57
CA LEU A 86 -16.17 7.00 9.67
C LEU A 86 -16.62 5.54 9.77
N ASN A 87 -17.93 5.33 9.77
CA ASN A 87 -18.57 4.01 9.76
C ASN A 87 -19.86 4.00 8.92
N ASP A 88 -19.90 4.81 7.86
CA ASP A 88 -21.02 4.84 6.93
C ASP A 88 -20.89 3.76 5.83
N PHE A 89 -21.98 3.51 5.11
CA PHE A 89 -22.04 2.44 4.10
C PHE A 89 -20.98 2.57 3.00
N ILE A 90 -20.68 3.79 2.52
CA ILE A 90 -19.68 4.01 1.46
C ILE A 90 -18.29 3.66 2.00
N THR A 91 -17.97 4.12 3.21
CA THR A 91 -16.71 3.78 3.87
C THR A 91 -16.56 2.26 4.05
N ILE A 92 -17.62 1.57 4.46
CA ILE A 92 -17.62 0.11 4.63
C ILE A 92 -17.35 -0.60 3.30
N VAL A 93 -18.08 -0.26 2.24
CA VAL A 93 -17.94 -0.90 0.92
C VAL A 93 -16.54 -0.67 0.34
N LEU A 94 -16.04 0.56 0.38
CA LEU A 94 -14.70 0.89 -0.09
C LEU A 94 -13.62 0.17 0.74
N ASN A 95 -13.82 0.05 2.05
CA ASN A 95 -12.91 -0.68 2.92
C ASN A 95 -12.91 -2.18 2.63
N LEU A 96 -14.06 -2.80 2.39
CA LEU A 96 -14.13 -4.21 1.99
C LEU A 96 -13.45 -4.44 0.64
N ALA A 97 -13.64 -3.54 -0.33
CA ALA A 97 -12.92 -3.58 -1.60
C ALA A 97 -11.40 -3.46 -1.40
N TYR A 98 -10.95 -2.58 -0.50
CA TYR A 98 -9.54 -2.42 -0.16
C TYR A 98 -8.93 -3.73 0.37
N LEU A 99 -9.62 -4.37 1.31
CA LEU A 99 -9.21 -5.65 1.89
C LEU A 99 -9.17 -6.76 0.84
N ALA A 100 -10.18 -6.84 -0.03
CA ALA A 100 -10.25 -7.85 -1.09
C ALA A 100 -9.06 -7.74 -2.05
N VAL A 101 -8.70 -6.53 -2.48
CA VAL A 101 -7.52 -6.31 -3.33
C VAL A 101 -6.25 -6.74 -2.60
N ILE A 102 -6.07 -6.36 -1.33
CA ILE A 102 -4.86 -6.71 -0.58
C ILE A 102 -4.72 -8.23 -0.44
N ILE A 103 -5.77 -8.93 -0.01
CA ILE A 103 -5.73 -10.40 0.13
C ILE A 103 -5.33 -11.05 -1.19
N PHE A 104 -5.95 -10.65 -2.30
CA PHE A 104 -5.67 -11.20 -3.62
C PHE A 104 -4.20 -11.00 -4.03
N TYR A 105 -3.62 -9.83 -3.74
CA TYR A 105 -2.26 -9.47 -4.16
C TYR A 105 -1.15 -9.93 -3.21
N VAL A 106 -1.44 -10.50 -2.04
CA VAL A 106 -0.40 -10.94 -1.09
C VAL A 106 0.56 -11.97 -1.70
N PHE A 107 0.05 -13.01 -2.35
CA PHE A 107 0.88 -14.03 -3.00
C PHE A 107 1.58 -13.53 -4.28
N PRO A 108 0.86 -12.86 -5.22
CA PRO A 108 1.52 -12.23 -6.36
C PRO A 108 2.68 -11.32 -5.94
N LEU A 109 2.52 -10.54 -4.87
CA LEU A 109 3.55 -9.63 -4.41
C LEU A 109 4.81 -10.36 -3.92
N LYS A 110 4.67 -11.50 -3.23
CA LYS A 110 5.81 -12.35 -2.87
C LYS A 110 6.52 -12.89 -4.10
N PHE A 111 5.76 -13.30 -5.13
CA PHE A 111 6.33 -13.73 -6.41
C PHE A 111 7.12 -12.61 -7.08
N LEU A 112 6.56 -11.39 -7.16
CA LEU A 112 7.23 -10.23 -7.75
C LEU A 112 8.54 -9.88 -7.02
N PHE A 113 8.53 -9.85 -5.68
CA PHE A 113 9.76 -9.59 -4.93
C PHE A 113 10.78 -10.72 -5.08
N SER A 114 10.33 -11.96 -5.24
CA SER A 114 11.23 -13.11 -5.51
C SER A 114 11.91 -12.95 -6.86
N LEU A 115 11.16 -12.57 -7.91
CA LEU A 115 11.73 -12.24 -9.22
C LEU A 115 12.72 -11.07 -9.13
N PHE A 116 12.32 -9.96 -8.51
CA PHE A 116 13.16 -8.77 -8.41
C PHE A 116 14.48 -9.05 -7.68
N ILE A 117 14.42 -9.74 -6.54
CA ILE A 117 15.62 -10.09 -5.77
C ILE A 117 16.48 -11.09 -6.55
N SER A 118 15.88 -12.08 -7.21
CA SER A 118 16.62 -13.04 -8.02
C SER A 118 17.40 -12.35 -9.15
N VAL A 119 16.77 -11.42 -9.86
CA VAL A 119 17.42 -10.63 -10.92
C VAL A 119 18.54 -9.72 -10.38
N VAL A 120 18.32 -9.03 -9.27
CA VAL A 120 19.28 -8.05 -8.73
C VAL A 120 20.46 -8.71 -8.02
N SER A 121 20.22 -9.78 -7.28
CA SER A 121 21.24 -10.44 -6.45
C SER A 121 21.87 -11.67 -7.10
N GLY A 122 21.29 -12.18 -8.20
CA GLY A 122 21.68 -13.45 -8.82
C GLY A 122 21.33 -14.68 -7.97
N LEU A 123 20.57 -14.52 -6.89
CA LEU A 123 20.14 -15.64 -6.06
C LEU A 123 19.06 -16.45 -6.77
N ASP A 124 19.21 -17.78 -6.76
CA ASP A 124 18.16 -18.68 -7.19
C ASP A 124 17.09 -18.82 -6.10
N LEU A 125 16.00 -18.06 -6.26
CA LEU A 125 14.83 -18.09 -5.38
C LEU A 125 13.72 -19.01 -5.91
N PHE A 126 13.95 -19.65 -7.07
CA PHE A 126 13.03 -20.54 -7.75
C PHE A 126 13.67 -21.90 -8.01
N ALA A 127 14.52 -22.37 -7.09
CA ALA A 127 15.31 -23.58 -7.28
C ALA A 127 14.46 -24.81 -7.62
N LYS A 128 13.29 -24.98 -7.00
CA LYS A 128 12.35 -26.07 -7.35
C LYS A 128 11.91 -25.99 -8.82
N ALA A 129 11.57 -24.80 -9.30
CA ALA A 129 11.17 -24.61 -10.69
C ALA A 129 12.35 -24.88 -11.64
N ASN A 130 13.56 -24.47 -11.28
CA ASN A 130 14.75 -24.73 -12.07
C ASN A 130 15.13 -26.23 -12.09
N GLU A 131 15.00 -26.92 -10.95
CA GLU A 131 15.21 -28.37 -10.83
C GLU A 131 14.21 -29.17 -11.67
N GLU A 132 12.96 -28.73 -11.71
CA GLU A 132 11.89 -29.33 -12.52
C GLU A 132 11.92 -28.88 -14.00
N GLY A 133 12.86 -28.00 -14.39
CA GLY A 133 12.95 -27.47 -15.74
C GLY A 133 11.77 -26.58 -16.15
N LEU A 134 11.05 -26.03 -15.18
CA LEU A 134 9.91 -25.15 -15.40
C LEU A 134 10.35 -23.74 -15.78
N VAL A 135 9.69 -23.17 -16.78
CA VAL A 135 9.87 -21.77 -17.14
C VAL A 135 9.16 -20.90 -16.09
N ILE A 136 9.93 -20.10 -15.36
CA ILE A 136 9.41 -19.24 -14.29
C ILE A 136 8.62 -18.05 -14.88
N LEU A 137 9.18 -17.44 -15.92
CA LEU A 137 8.59 -16.30 -16.61
C LEU A 137 9.21 -16.13 -17.99
N THR A 138 8.38 -16.11 -19.02
CA THR A 138 8.80 -15.82 -20.38
C THR A 138 8.85 -14.30 -20.64
N ASN A 139 9.59 -13.90 -21.69
CA ASN A 139 9.56 -12.51 -22.16
C ASN A 139 8.16 -12.07 -22.63
N GLU A 140 7.33 -13.02 -23.08
CA GLU A 140 5.96 -12.75 -23.54
C GLU A 140 4.99 -12.53 -22.38
N GLU A 141 5.21 -13.19 -21.24
CA GLU A 141 4.41 -13.05 -20.01
C GLU A 141 4.82 -11.85 -19.16
N PHE A 142 6.04 -11.32 -19.34
CA PHE A 142 6.55 -10.19 -18.56
C PHE A 142 5.65 -8.94 -18.63
N PRO A 143 5.12 -8.52 -19.79
CA PRO A 143 4.15 -7.42 -19.85
C PRO A 143 2.85 -7.73 -19.10
N ASP A 144 2.37 -8.98 -19.14
CA ASP A 144 1.14 -9.40 -18.44
C ASP A 144 1.34 -9.36 -16.93
N LEU A 145 2.55 -9.67 -16.45
CA LEU A 145 2.96 -9.45 -15.06
C LEU A 145 2.85 -7.97 -14.68
N ILE A 146 3.39 -7.06 -15.51
CA ILE A 146 3.30 -5.62 -15.25
C ILE A 146 1.84 -5.15 -15.25
N ILE A 147 1.02 -5.61 -16.19
CA ILE A 147 -0.42 -5.31 -16.24
C ILE A 147 -1.09 -5.73 -14.93
N LEU A 148 -0.85 -6.96 -14.47
CA LEU A 148 -1.42 -7.48 -13.22
C LEU A 148 -1.09 -6.58 -12.02
N PHE A 149 0.18 -6.19 -11.84
CA PHE A 149 0.57 -5.32 -10.72
C PHE A 149 0.11 -3.86 -10.91
N SER A 150 0.05 -3.37 -12.14
CA SER A 150 -0.45 -2.02 -12.45
C SER A 150 -1.93 -1.90 -12.10
N ILE A 151 -2.74 -2.92 -12.37
CA ILE A 151 -4.15 -2.99 -11.97
C ILE A 151 -4.27 -2.95 -10.44
N GLY A 152 -3.53 -3.78 -9.72
CA GLY A 152 -3.59 -3.83 -8.26
C GLY A 152 -3.20 -2.49 -7.62
N TYR A 153 -2.10 -1.90 -8.10
CA TYR A 153 -1.64 -0.59 -7.66
C TYR A 153 -2.68 0.50 -7.96
N PHE A 154 -3.23 0.54 -9.18
CA PHE A 154 -4.30 1.47 -9.57
C PHE A 154 -5.52 1.34 -8.65
N LEU A 155 -6.01 0.11 -8.40
CA LEU A 155 -7.19 -0.14 -7.58
C LEU A 155 -6.98 0.32 -6.12
N ILE A 156 -5.83 0.01 -5.53
CA ILE A 156 -5.51 0.43 -4.16
C ILE A 156 -5.55 1.96 -4.05
N TRP A 157 -4.90 2.67 -4.98
CA TRP A 157 -4.89 4.13 -4.95
C TRP A 157 -6.23 4.75 -5.32
N LEU A 158 -7.01 4.10 -6.17
CA LEU A 158 -8.38 4.51 -6.48
C LEU A 158 -9.24 4.46 -5.23
N ILE A 159 -9.19 3.36 -4.49
CA ILE A 159 -9.96 3.18 -3.26
C ILE A 159 -9.53 4.20 -2.21
N ILE A 160 -8.22 4.41 -2.00
CA ILE A 160 -7.72 5.43 -1.07
C ILE A 160 -8.17 6.84 -1.51
N TYR A 161 -8.14 7.14 -2.80
CA TYR A 161 -8.62 8.40 -3.35
C TYR A 161 -10.12 8.60 -3.07
N LEU A 162 -10.95 7.60 -3.35
CA LEU A 162 -12.39 7.64 -3.11
C LEU A 162 -12.73 7.78 -1.62
N LEU A 163 -12.05 7.04 -0.74
CA LEU A 163 -12.20 7.16 0.71
C LEU A 163 -11.94 8.59 1.20
N HIS A 164 -10.84 9.21 0.75
CA HIS A 164 -10.51 10.57 1.16
C HIS A 164 -11.38 11.63 0.47
N LEU A 165 -11.83 11.38 -0.77
CA LEU A 165 -12.77 12.26 -1.46
C LEU A 165 -14.12 12.30 -0.74
N HIS A 166 -14.61 11.13 -0.31
CA HIS A 166 -15.81 10.99 0.50
C HIS A 166 -15.71 11.79 1.81
N VAL A 167 -14.58 11.69 2.52
CA VAL A 167 -14.30 12.53 3.70
C VAL A 167 -14.40 14.03 3.40
N ILE A 168 -13.84 14.49 2.27
CA ILE A 168 -13.92 15.92 1.88
C ILE A 168 -15.36 16.36 1.66
N GLN A 169 -16.18 15.51 1.04
CA GLN A 169 -17.61 15.82 0.83
C GLN A 169 -18.35 15.95 2.16
N LEU A 170 -18.00 15.14 3.16
CA LEU A 170 -18.54 15.21 4.51
C LEU A 170 -17.88 16.28 5.40
N SER A 171 -16.88 17.01 4.90
CA SER A 171 -16.08 17.96 5.71
C SER A 171 -16.92 19.06 6.40
N LYS A 172 -18.05 19.46 5.78
CA LYS A 172 -18.99 20.43 6.37
C LYS A 172 -19.75 19.84 7.57
N LEU A 173 -20.15 18.57 7.48
CA LEU A 173 -20.88 17.86 8.54
C LEU A 173 -20.00 17.66 9.79
N PHE A 174 -18.72 17.34 9.58
CA PHE A 174 -17.76 17.08 10.67
C PHE A 174 -17.06 18.34 11.21
N ALA A 175 -17.53 19.52 10.82
CA ALA A 175 -17.00 20.83 11.20
C ALA A 175 -15.46 20.86 11.13
N PHE A 176 -14.90 20.46 9.98
CA PHE A 176 -13.45 20.40 9.81
C PHE A 176 -12.81 21.78 10.00
N THR A 177 -11.72 21.84 10.77
CA THR A 177 -10.88 23.04 10.78
C THR A 177 -10.22 23.24 9.42
N ARG A 178 -9.77 24.46 9.12
CA ARG A 178 -9.04 24.73 7.87
C ARG A 178 -7.79 23.83 7.73
N PHE A 179 -7.14 23.51 8.84
CA PHE A 179 -5.98 22.62 8.86
C PHE A 179 -6.36 21.18 8.53
N GLU A 180 -7.43 20.64 9.13
CA GLU A 180 -7.91 19.29 8.86
C GLU A 180 -8.29 19.11 7.39
N LYS A 181 -9.00 20.09 6.83
CA LYS A 181 -9.34 20.11 5.40
C LYS A 181 -8.09 20.07 4.53
N LEU A 182 -7.04 20.83 4.88
CA LEU A 182 -5.78 20.84 4.14
C LEU A 182 -5.04 19.51 4.20
N VAL A 183 -5.01 18.87 5.38
CA VAL A 183 -4.42 17.53 5.56
C VAL A 183 -5.17 16.53 4.69
N THR A 184 -6.51 16.51 4.71
CA THR A 184 -7.30 15.61 3.87
C THR A 184 -7.11 15.90 2.38
N GLN A 185 -7.04 17.18 1.97
CA GLN A 185 -6.73 17.56 0.58
C GLN A 185 -5.36 17.07 0.13
N LYS A 186 -4.35 17.12 1.00
CA LYS A 186 -3.03 16.54 0.72
C LYS A 186 -3.13 15.03 0.48
N GLU A 187 -3.89 14.30 1.30
CA GLU A 187 -4.09 12.85 1.09
C GLU A 187 -4.79 12.58 -0.25
N VAL A 188 -5.83 13.35 -0.60
CA VAL A 188 -6.53 13.25 -1.90
C VAL A 188 -5.58 13.51 -3.07
N ARG A 189 -4.81 14.61 -3.05
CA ARG A 189 -3.83 14.94 -4.11
C ARG A 189 -2.76 13.87 -4.25
N GLY A 190 -2.28 13.33 -3.12
CA GLY A 190 -1.29 12.26 -3.11
C GLY A 190 -1.85 10.97 -3.71
N ALA A 191 -3.05 10.57 -3.31
CA ALA A 191 -3.73 9.39 -3.84
C ALA A 191 -4.00 9.54 -5.34
N LEU A 192 -4.47 10.71 -5.79
CA LEU A 192 -4.69 11.01 -7.21
C LEU A 192 -3.38 10.93 -8.03
N GLY A 193 -2.28 11.47 -7.51
CA GLY A 193 -0.99 11.38 -8.20
C GLY A 193 -0.52 9.94 -8.39
N ASN A 194 -0.63 9.11 -7.35
CA ASN A 194 -0.29 7.68 -7.44
C ASN A 194 -1.28 6.91 -8.34
N LEU A 195 -2.58 7.21 -8.26
CA LEU A 195 -3.60 6.67 -9.16
C LEU A 195 -3.23 6.88 -10.63
N LEU A 196 -2.83 8.10 -10.98
CA LEU A 196 -2.44 8.45 -12.35
C LEU A 196 -1.16 7.73 -12.78
N VAL A 197 -0.17 7.58 -11.89
CA VAL A 197 1.02 6.76 -12.19
C VAL A 197 0.62 5.32 -12.53
N GLY A 198 -0.25 4.72 -11.73
CA GLY A 198 -0.74 3.36 -11.96
C GLY A 198 -1.50 3.22 -13.28
N LEU A 199 -2.38 4.18 -13.57
CA LEU A 199 -3.15 4.21 -14.81
C LEU A 199 -2.25 4.36 -16.04
N ILE A 200 -1.29 5.29 -16.00
CA ILE A 200 -0.36 5.53 -17.11
C ILE A 200 0.54 4.30 -17.32
N ALA A 201 1.06 3.71 -16.24
CA ALA A 201 1.86 2.48 -16.32
C ALA A 201 1.05 1.32 -16.92
N LEU A 202 -0.21 1.15 -16.50
CA LEU A 202 -1.12 0.15 -17.05
C LEU A 202 -1.33 0.35 -18.55
N LEU A 203 -1.61 1.58 -18.99
CA LEU A 203 -1.81 1.89 -20.40
C LEU A 203 -0.56 1.54 -21.23
N PHE A 204 0.63 1.95 -20.79
CA PHE A 204 1.87 1.60 -21.48
C PHE A 204 2.13 0.09 -21.51
N ALA A 205 1.82 -0.62 -20.42
CA ALA A 205 1.96 -2.07 -20.36
C ALA A 205 1.03 -2.79 -21.34
N CYS A 206 -0.22 -2.31 -21.50
CA CYS A 206 -1.17 -2.83 -22.50
C CYS A 206 -0.65 -2.67 -23.94
N PHE A 207 0.12 -1.61 -24.23
CA PHE A 207 0.81 -1.42 -25.50
C PHE A 207 2.16 -2.15 -25.60
N ARG A 208 2.47 -3.05 -24.64
CA ARG A 208 3.73 -3.80 -24.54
C ARG A 208 4.97 -2.88 -24.43
N LEU A 209 4.80 -1.63 -23.99
CA LEU A 209 5.89 -0.66 -23.73
C LEU A 209 6.42 -0.82 -22.29
N VAL A 210 6.95 -2.01 -22.01
CA VAL A 210 7.39 -2.49 -20.69
C VAL A 210 8.35 -1.52 -19.98
N THR A 211 9.38 -1.05 -20.67
CA THR A 211 10.39 -0.15 -20.09
C THR A 211 9.78 1.18 -19.65
N VAL A 212 8.88 1.73 -20.48
CA VAL A 212 8.20 3.00 -20.18
C VAL A 212 7.24 2.80 -19.01
N ALA A 213 6.49 1.70 -18.98
CA ALA A 213 5.62 1.35 -17.87
C ALA A 213 6.38 1.26 -16.54
N GLY A 214 7.56 0.62 -16.54
CA GLY A 214 8.44 0.55 -15.36
C GLY A 214 8.93 1.93 -14.90
N ILE A 215 9.34 2.80 -15.83
CA ILE A 215 9.83 4.15 -15.54
C ILE A 215 8.75 5.01 -14.87
N CYS A 216 7.46 4.81 -15.17
CA CYS A 216 6.37 5.55 -14.53
C CYS A 216 6.42 5.48 -12.99
N TYR A 217 6.78 4.32 -12.44
CA TYR A 217 6.87 4.12 -10.99
C TYR A 217 8.01 4.91 -10.33
N LEU A 218 9.05 5.29 -11.08
CA LEU A 218 10.15 6.12 -10.57
C LEU A 218 9.71 7.57 -10.28
N PHE A 219 8.55 8.01 -10.78
CA PHE A 219 8.00 9.33 -10.49
C PHE A 219 7.25 9.41 -9.15
N ILE A 220 7.00 8.29 -8.48
CA ILE A 220 6.29 8.26 -7.18
C ILE A 220 6.96 9.18 -6.14
N PRO A 221 8.29 9.11 -5.90
CA PRO A 221 8.94 9.99 -4.93
C PRO A 221 8.79 11.46 -5.28
N LEU A 222 8.91 11.82 -6.56
CA LEU A 222 8.76 13.19 -7.04
C LEU A 222 7.36 13.73 -6.74
N ILE A 223 6.32 12.95 -7.04
CA ILE A 223 4.91 13.29 -6.75
C ILE A 223 4.70 13.50 -5.25
N LEU A 224 5.26 12.62 -4.42
CA LEU A 224 5.16 12.74 -2.96
C LEU A 224 5.85 14.00 -2.42
N ILE A 225 7.05 14.32 -2.94
CA ILE A 225 7.80 15.53 -2.57
C ILE A 225 7.03 16.79 -2.97
N ILE A 226 6.52 16.84 -4.20
CA ILE A 226 5.73 17.98 -4.70
C ILE A 226 4.47 18.15 -3.85
N ASN A 227 3.73 17.08 -3.58
CA ASN A 227 2.52 17.14 -2.75
C ASN A 227 2.83 17.60 -1.32
N HIS A 228 3.95 17.15 -0.74
CA HIS A 228 4.40 17.61 0.57
C HIS A 228 4.78 19.10 0.55
N TYR A 229 5.48 19.56 -0.48
CA TYR A 229 5.86 20.96 -0.65
C TYR A 229 4.63 21.88 -0.75
N ILE A 230 3.64 21.51 -1.58
CA ILE A 230 2.38 22.25 -1.71
C ILE A 230 1.68 22.35 -0.35
N PHE A 231 1.55 21.23 0.36
CA PHE A 231 0.96 21.20 1.71
C PHE A 231 1.68 22.14 2.68
N LYS A 232 3.02 22.11 2.73
CA LYS A 232 3.81 22.97 3.63
C LYS A 232 3.64 24.46 3.29
N ARG A 233 3.52 24.80 2.01
CA ARG A 233 3.28 26.18 1.56
C ARG A 233 1.88 26.65 1.97
N GLU A 234 0.87 25.81 1.81
CA GLU A 234 -0.52 26.11 2.20
C GLU A 234 -0.70 26.18 3.72
N SER A 235 -0.01 25.31 4.48
CA SER A 235 -0.10 25.30 5.94
C SER A 235 0.49 26.55 6.59
N LYS A 236 1.55 27.13 6.00
CA LYS A 236 2.14 28.40 6.47
C LYS A 236 1.13 29.54 6.40
N LYS A 237 0.43 29.67 5.27
CA LYS A 237 -0.61 30.70 5.08
C LYS A 237 -1.74 30.66 6.11
N ILE A 238 -1.99 29.51 6.71
CA ILE A 238 -3.00 29.35 7.78
C ILE A 238 -2.43 29.68 9.16
N ALA A 239 -1.12 29.51 9.36
CA ALA A 239 -0.48 29.86 10.63
C ALA A 239 -0.26 31.38 10.77
N ASP A 240 -0.22 32.10 9.65
CA ASP A 240 -0.04 33.55 9.58
C ASP A 240 -1.36 34.34 9.70
N ILE A 241 -2.48 33.66 10.04
CA ILE A 241 -3.84 34.23 10.27
C ILE A 241 -4.30 33.79 11.66
#